data_AF-A0A4P2QXC2-F1
#
_entry.id   AF-A0A4P2QXC2-F1
#
_cell.length_a   1.000
_cell.length_b   1.000
_cell.length_c   1.000
_cell.angle_alpha   90.00
_cell.angle_beta   90.00
_cell.angle_gamma   90.00
#
_symmetry.space_group_name_H-M   'P 1'
#
loop_
_entity.id
_entity.type
_entity.pdbx_description
1 polymer ?
#
loop_
_entity_poly.entity_id
_entity_poly.type
_entity_poly.pdbx_seq_one_letter_code
_entity_poly.pdbx_strand_id
1 'polypeptide(L)'
;MSNTAATVFSIILSSWAIGCGTTTNVAEDGGTPCSASSCQDEAPPESVCREHVAADILDDGCGVFVAGIAAGGDDANPGTKAKPVFSVQYAIDLARRGRGRVFLCSDGFLGNVRLPAGVDLLGGFNCWRWGRADADPLSTLQEIRDSDPIVTVEPASASDTGAADGVSTIANILARSEGPISVLVQSNTVVEILRSEIRTSYGWGGRDGEKWPWPNQAADGPDGQYGGHACSAATVPGGAAPENRCEGGMPSFGGKGGDGMPDGAEDGGTGSPAALNPTSSGRGGRGERENFACERGDPGSDGNPGKVGAIGEGIGRITETGWEGGKAGDGERGTPGQGGGGAGGQRGGFALCGVTTKGGAGGGSGGAGGCGGRGGRGGENGHPTIGIVALHAKVTVRDTHIITLDAGPGGDGGPPEDGGEGGRGAPGGSFGDGSMWSCHGANGGNGGPGGYGGPGRGGDSIGIAYLDEDQLEIEGVTYEFGPPGKGGTSWELFEEEGMVTGQDGNKVETLRFPE
;
A
#
# COMPACT_ATOMS: atom_id res chain seq x y z
N MET A 1 1.82 -44.98 10.99
CA MET A 1 2.05 -45.91 9.88
C MET A 1 3.43 -45.61 9.34
N SER A 2 4.38 -46.48 9.68
CA SER A 2 5.78 -46.45 9.25
C SER A 2 5.87 -47.05 7.85
N ASN A 3 6.78 -46.54 7.02
CA ASN A 3 7.45 -47.36 6.00
C ASN A 3 8.85 -46.80 5.72
N THR A 4 9.80 -47.35 6.47
CA THR A 4 11.22 -47.46 6.15
C THR A 4 11.43 -48.41 4.96
N ALA A 5 12.32 -48.06 4.04
CA ALA A 5 12.96 -49.02 3.13
C ALA A 5 14.46 -48.72 3.08
N ALA A 6 15.22 -49.69 3.59
CA ALA A 6 16.68 -49.75 3.59
C ALA A 6 17.16 -50.62 2.40
N THR A 7 18.47 -50.94 2.43
CA THR A 7 19.23 -51.93 1.62
C THR A 7 19.72 -51.41 0.24
N VAL A 8 20.98 -51.58 -0.21
CA VAL A 8 22.03 -52.58 0.04
C VAL A 8 23.44 -51.99 -0.21
N PHE A 9 24.41 -52.46 0.59
CA PHE A 9 25.86 -52.26 0.50
C PHE A 9 26.49 -53.06 -0.66
N SER A 10 27.43 -52.50 -1.43
CA SER A 10 28.35 -53.29 -2.28
C SER A 10 29.78 -52.78 -2.15
N ILE A 11 30.56 -53.57 -1.41
CA ILE A 11 32.00 -53.48 -1.25
C ILE A 11 32.63 -54.25 -2.42
N ILE A 12 33.49 -53.59 -3.20
CA ILE A 12 34.47 -54.28 -4.04
C ILE A 12 35.86 -53.83 -3.58
N LEU A 13 36.63 -54.82 -3.12
CA LEU A 13 38.03 -54.73 -2.69
C LEU A 13 38.96 -55.08 -3.85
N SER A 14 40.23 -54.69 -3.68
CA SER A 14 41.48 -55.11 -4.39
C SER A 14 41.83 -54.29 -5.65
N SER A 15 43.09 -53.95 -5.95
CA SER A 15 44.40 -54.45 -5.49
C SER A 15 45.47 -53.35 -5.54
N TRP A 16 46.49 -53.52 -4.72
CA TRP A 16 47.69 -52.70 -4.63
C TRP A 16 48.54 -52.74 -5.92
N ALA A 17 49.17 -51.62 -6.25
CA ALA A 17 50.47 -51.61 -6.89
C ALA A 17 51.36 -50.56 -6.19
N ILE A 18 52.46 -51.07 -5.64
CA ILE A 18 53.53 -50.35 -4.96
C ILE A 18 54.40 -49.66 -6.01
N GLY A 19 54.81 -48.43 -5.74
CA GLY A 19 55.88 -47.73 -6.45
C GLY A 19 56.52 -46.67 -5.57
N CYS A 20 57.65 -47.01 -4.97
CA CYS A 20 58.52 -46.13 -4.17
C CYS A 20 59.06 -44.92 -4.96
N GLY A 21 59.30 -43.81 -4.26
CA GLY A 21 60.12 -42.71 -4.77
C GLY A 21 60.19 -41.52 -3.80
N THR A 22 61.33 -41.35 -3.14
CA THR A 22 61.62 -40.46 -2.01
C THR A 22 61.90 -38.99 -2.37
N THR A 23 61.36 -38.09 -1.54
CA THR A 23 61.94 -36.88 -0.91
C THR A 23 62.70 -35.80 -1.70
N THR A 24 62.31 -34.56 -1.38
CA THR A 24 63.10 -33.32 -1.19
C THR A 24 63.77 -32.65 -2.40
N ASN A 25 63.36 -31.43 -2.74
CA ASN A 25 64.01 -30.21 -2.24
C ASN A 25 63.36 -28.93 -2.78
N VAL A 26 63.43 -27.91 -1.93
CA VAL A 26 63.26 -26.49 -2.26
C VAL A 26 64.23 -26.11 -3.38
N ALA A 27 63.74 -25.42 -4.40
CA ALA A 27 64.52 -24.56 -5.25
C ALA A 27 63.69 -23.30 -5.52
N GLU A 28 64.03 -22.22 -4.81
CA GLU A 28 64.02 -20.91 -5.44
C GLU A 28 64.91 -21.02 -6.68
N ASP A 29 64.38 -20.74 -7.85
CA ASP A 29 65.23 -20.35 -8.97
C ASP A 29 64.46 -19.38 -9.85
N GLY A 30 65.12 -18.26 -10.14
CA GLY A 30 64.59 -17.17 -10.94
C GLY A 30 64.19 -17.69 -12.32
N GLY A 31 62.90 -17.57 -12.62
CA GLY A 31 62.38 -17.77 -13.95
C GLY A 31 63.14 -16.88 -14.94
N THR A 32 63.78 -17.52 -15.91
CA THR A 32 64.41 -16.86 -17.06
C THR A 32 63.38 -15.93 -17.71
N PRO A 33 63.70 -14.66 -18.05
CA PRO A 33 62.75 -13.79 -18.73
C PRO A 33 62.42 -14.41 -20.09
N CYS A 34 61.16 -14.79 -20.28
CA CYS A 34 60.69 -15.43 -21.50
C CYS A 34 60.88 -14.49 -22.71
N SER A 35 61.45 -15.04 -23.79
CA SER A 35 61.56 -14.36 -25.08
C SER A 35 60.17 -14.15 -25.70
N ALA A 36 59.97 -12.97 -26.28
CA ALA A 36 58.70 -12.33 -26.64
C ALA A 36 57.80 -12.98 -27.73
N SER A 37 57.78 -14.31 -27.89
CA SER A 37 56.94 -14.95 -28.92
C SER A 37 56.16 -16.19 -28.52
N SER A 38 56.21 -16.66 -27.26
CA SER A 38 55.49 -17.88 -26.83
C SER A 38 54.39 -17.67 -25.78
N CYS A 39 54.09 -16.43 -25.38
CA CYS A 39 53.11 -16.12 -24.33
C CYS A 39 51.89 -15.33 -24.84
N GLN A 40 51.56 -15.36 -26.13
CA GLN A 40 50.48 -14.53 -26.67
C GLN A 40 49.07 -14.96 -26.24
N ASP A 41 48.91 -16.12 -25.58
CA ASP A 41 47.61 -16.68 -25.20
C ASP A 41 47.45 -16.91 -23.68
N GLU A 42 48.42 -16.54 -22.83
CA GLU A 42 48.32 -16.71 -21.39
C GLU A 42 47.86 -15.41 -20.71
N ALA A 43 46.79 -15.49 -19.92
CA ALA A 43 46.19 -14.32 -19.28
C ALA A 43 47.19 -13.65 -18.30
N PRO A 44 47.32 -12.31 -18.30
CA PRO A 44 48.29 -11.62 -17.44
C PRO A 44 48.09 -11.93 -15.96
N PRO A 45 49.14 -11.91 -15.12
CA PRO A 45 48.98 -12.08 -13.67
C PRO A 45 47.98 -11.07 -13.08
N GLU A 46 47.25 -11.45 -12.03
CA GLU A 46 46.19 -10.60 -11.47
C GLU A 46 46.70 -9.24 -10.96
N SER A 47 47.92 -9.20 -10.41
CA SER A 47 48.55 -7.94 -9.99
C SER A 47 48.75 -6.97 -11.15
N VAL A 48 49.17 -7.49 -12.32
CA VAL A 48 49.36 -6.70 -13.55
C VAL A 48 48.00 -6.22 -14.05
N CYS A 49 47.00 -7.10 -14.08
CA CYS A 49 45.66 -6.74 -14.46
C CYS A 49 45.07 -5.62 -13.57
N ARG A 50 45.31 -5.64 -12.26
CA ARG A 50 44.83 -4.58 -11.35
C ARG A 50 45.55 -3.25 -11.57
N GLU A 51 46.88 -3.26 -11.75
CA GLU A 51 47.66 -2.07 -12.06
C GLU A 51 47.24 -1.44 -13.39
N HIS A 52 47.09 -2.25 -14.44
CA HIS A 52 46.69 -1.79 -15.75
C HIS A 52 45.27 -1.23 -15.75
N VAL A 53 44.30 -1.91 -15.11
CA VAL A 53 42.93 -1.38 -15.00
C VAL A 53 42.89 -0.05 -14.24
N ALA A 54 43.68 0.11 -13.19
CA ALA A 54 43.80 1.40 -12.48
C ALA A 54 44.37 2.51 -13.37
N ALA A 55 45.14 2.17 -14.40
CA ALA A 55 45.66 3.08 -15.42
C ALA A 55 44.78 3.16 -16.69
N ASP A 56 43.56 2.61 -16.66
CA ASP A 56 42.64 2.49 -17.81
C ASP A 56 43.24 1.72 -19.03
N ILE A 57 44.21 0.85 -18.77
CA ILE A 57 44.75 -0.10 -19.74
C ILE A 57 44.02 -1.43 -19.53
N LEU A 58 43.24 -1.83 -20.53
CA LEU A 58 42.52 -3.11 -20.49
C LEU A 58 43.36 -4.14 -21.23
N ASP A 59 43.52 -5.34 -20.70
CA ASP A 59 44.16 -6.47 -21.41
C ASP A 59 43.22 -7.66 -21.54
N ASP A 60 43.37 -8.41 -22.62
CA ASP A 60 42.65 -9.67 -22.78
C ASP A 60 43.01 -10.63 -21.64
N GLY A 61 41.98 -11.30 -21.10
CA GLY A 61 42.13 -12.19 -19.95
C GLY A 61 42.07 -11.51 -18.58
N CYS A 62 42.05 -10.17 -18.50
CA CYS A 62 41.82 -9.45 -17.22
C CYS A 62 40.33 -9.32 -16.86
N GLY A 63 39.43 -9.48 -17.82
CA GLY A 63 37.99 -9.39 -17.61
C GLY A 63 37.22 -9.73 -18.88
N VAL A 64 35.90 -9.51 -18.84
CA VAL A 64 34.99 -9.77 -19.94
C VAL A 64 34.64 -8.46 -20.64
N PHE A 65 34.79 -8.43 -21.96
CA PHE A 65 34.57 -7.26 -22.79
C PHE A 65 33.17 -7.26 -23.40
N VAL A 66 32.43 -6.17 -23.23
CA VAL A 66 31.04 -6.02 -23.70
C VAL A 66 30.97 -4.89 -24.71
N ALA A 67 30.33 -5.15 -25.86
CA ALA A 67 30.14 -4.17 -26.90
C ALA A 67 28.78 -4.22 -27.58
N GLY A 68 28.36 -3.08 -28.13
CA GLY A 68 27.19 -3.02 -29.01
C GLY A 68 27.42 -3.77 -30.32
N ILE A 69 26.34 -4.01 -31.05
CA ILE A 69 26.34 -4.75 -32.33
C ILE A 69 27.31 -4.10 -33.33
N ALA A 70 27.36 -2.77 -33.36
CA ALA A 70 28.23 -2.02 -34.29
C ALA A 70 29.72 -2.28 -34.06
N ALA A 71 30.13 -2.63 -32.84
CA ALA A 71 31.51 -2.96 -32.46
C ALA A 71 31.74 -4.48 -32.36
N GLY A 72 30.83 -5.31 -32.91
CA GLY A 72 31.00 -6.75 -33.00
C GLY A 72 30.57 -7.54 -31.76
N GLY A 73 29.77 -6.94 -30.88
CA GLY A 73 29.18 -7.64 -29.73
C GLY A 73 28.23 -8.77 -30.14
N ASP A 74 28.44 -9.96 -29.59
CA ASP A 74 27.58 -11.14 -29.77
C ASP A 74 27.78 -12.08 -28.58
N ASP A 75 26.71 -12.57 -27.93
CA ASP A 75 26.83 -13.47 -26.78
C ASP A 75 27.37 -14.87 -27.13
N ALA A 76 27.47 -15.20 -28.42
CA ALA A 76 28.22 -16.36 -28.89
C ALA A 76 29.75 -16.18 -28.78
N ASN A 77 30.22 -14.95 -28.55
CA ASN A 77 31.63 -14.65 -28.41
C ASN A 77 32.18 -15.00 -27.02
N PRO A 78 33.51 -15.23 -26.90
CA PRO A 78 34.15 -15.53 -25.61
C PRO A 78 34.28 -14.32 -24.68
N GLY A 79 33.97 -13.10 -25.13
CA GLY A 79 34.08 -11.87 -24.34
C GLY A 79 35.50 -11.31 -24.24
N THR A 80 36.28 -11.42 -25.33
CA THR A 80 37.60 -10.79 -25.48
C THR A 80 37.48 -9.47 -26.23
N LYS A 81 38.52 -8.63 -26.25
CA LYS A 81 38.55 -7.39 -27.04
C LYS A 81 38.20 -7.59 -28.51
N ALA A 82 38.72 -8.67 -29.11
CA ALA A 82 38.52 -8.99 -30.52
C ALA A 82 37.14 -9.61 -30.81
N LYS A 83 36.53 -10.24 -29.79
CA LYS A 83 35.22 -10.89 -29.86
C LYS A 83 34.48 -10.60 -28.55
N PRO A 84 33.94 -9.38 -28.39
CA PRO A 84 33.21 -8.99 -27.19
C PRO A 84 31.82 -9.61 -27.15
N VAL A 85 31.26 -9.79 -25.96
CA VAL A 85 29.86 -10.20 -25.79
C VAL A 85 28.91 -9.00 -25.96
N PHE A 86 27.62 -9.24 -26.12
CA PHE A 86 26.63 -8.18 -26.33
C PHE A 86 25.88 -7.81 -25.03
N SER A 87 25.43 -8.81 -24.29
CA SER A 87 24.58 -8.62 -23.11
C SER A 87 25.41 -8.45 -21.84
N VAL A 88 25.08 -7.43 -21.05
CA VAL A 88 25.79 -7.12 -19.81
C VAL A 88 25.60 -8.21 -18.76
N GLN A 89 24.37 -8.73 -18.60
CA GLN A 89 24.12 -9.82 -17.67
C GLN A 89 24.92 -11.09 -18.03
N TYR A 90 24.99 -11.41 -19.32
CA TYR A 90 25.79 -12.55 -19.78
C TYR A 90 27.29 -12.36 -19.49
N ALA A 91 27.79 -11.14 -19.63
CA ALA A 91 29.17 -10.80 -19.27
C ALA A 91 29.42 -10.96 -17.76
N ILE A 92 28.48 -10.55 -16.92
CA ILE A 92 28.53 -10.77 -15.47
C ILE A 92 28.55 -12.27 -15.16
N ASP A 93 27.75 -13.09 -15.85
CA ASP A 93 27.71 -14.54 -15.64
C ASP A 93 29.01 -15.27 -16.05
N LEU A 94 29.77 -14.68 -16.97
CA LEU A 94 31.13 -15.11 -17.29
C LEU A 94 32.13 -14.60 -16.24
N ALA A 95 32.05 -13.32 -15.88
CA ALA A 95 32.99 -12.67 -14.96
C ALA A 95 32.92 -13.25 -13.54
N ARG A 96 31.72 -13.58 -13.04
CA ARG A 96 31.51 -14.18 -11.70
C ARG A 96 32.21 -15.53 -11.52
N ARG A 97 32.52 -16.24 -12.60
CA ARG A 97 33.31 -17.49 -12.60
C ARG A 97 34.77 -17.30 -13.02
N GLY A 98 35.11 -16.12 -13.52
CA GLY A 98 36.42 -15.75 -14.01
C GLY A 98 37.16 -14.84 -13.04
N ARG A 99 37.51 -13.64 -13.49
CA ARG A 99 38.29 -12.64 -12.73
C ARG A 99 37.47 -11.49 -12.15
N GLY A 100 36.14 -11.64 -12.16
CA GLY A 100 35.24 -10.67 -11.53
C GLY A 100 35.21 -9.28 -12.16
N ARG A 101 35.56 -9.12 -13.45
CA ARG A 101 35.56 -7.79 -14.09
C ARG A 101 34.83 -7.78 -15.41
N VAL A 102 33.98 -6.78 -15.61
CA VAL A 102 33.26 -6.51 -16.85
C VAL A 102 33.62 -5.11 -17.35
N PHE A 103 34.06 -5.01 -18.60
CA PHE A 103 34.39 -3.76 -19.27
C PHE A 103 33.36 -3.45 -20.35
N LEU A 104 32.70 -2.29 -20.25
CA LEU A 104 31.62 -1.90 -21.15
C LEU A 104 32.02 -0.77 -22.09
N CYS A 105 31.57 -0.86 -23.34
CA CYS A 105 31.60 0.28 -24.23
C CYS A 105 30.80 1.46 -23.68
N SER A 106 31.22 2.68 -23.96
CA SER A 106 30.33 3.83 -24.00
C SER A 106 29.33 3.63 -25.15
N ASP A 107 28.25 2.93 -24.83
CA ASP A 107 27.11 2.58 -25.68
C ASP A 107 25.87 2.37 -24.78
N GLY A 108 24.72 2.12 -25.38
CA GLY A 108 23.46 1.81 -24.69
C GLY A 108 23.18 0.31 -24.63
N PHE A 109 23.00 -0.21 -23.43
CA PHE A 109 22.64 -1.61 -23.16
C PHE A 109 21.24 -1.70 -22.55
N LEU A 110 20.48 -2.70 -23.00
CA LEU A 110 19.11 -2.94 -22.53
C LEU A 110 19.08 -4.06 -21.49
N GLY A 111 18.31 -3.84 -20.43
CA GLY A 111 18.01 -4.83 -19.40
C GLY A 111 18.59 -4.48 -18.03
N ASN A 112 17.91 -4.98 -17.00
CA ASN A 112 18.40 -4.94 -15.63
C ASN A 112 19.55 -5.94 -15.42
N VAL A 113 20.45 -5.62 -14.49
CA VAL A 113 21.60 -6.47 -14.16
C VAL A 113 21.61 -6.83 -12.69
N ARG A 114 21.94 -8.09 -12.42
CA ARG A 114 22.20 -8.62 -11.08
C ARG A 114 23.69 -8.87 -10.95
N LEU A 115 24.33 -8.08 -10.09
CA LEU A 115 25.77 -8.04 -9.90
C LEU A 115 26.13 -8.72 -8.56
N PRO A 116 26.76 -9.90 -8.57
CA PRO A 116 27.29 -10.50 -7.36
C PRO A 116 28.38 -9.62 -6.75
N ALA A 117 28.31 -9.36 -5.44
CA ALA A 117 29.30 -8.56 -4.71
C ALA A 117 30.70 -9.15 -4.88
N GLY A 118 31.66 -8.35 -5.37
CA GLY A 118 33.00 -8.80 -5.79
C GLY A 118 33.19 -8.86 -7.31
N VAL A 119 32.12 -8.66 -8.09
CA VAL A 119 32.22 -8.43 -9.54
C VAL A 119 32.17 -6.94 -9.83
N ASP A 120 33.15 -6.43 -10.58
CA ASP A 120 33.23 -5.05 -11.03
C ASP A 120 32.51 -4.83 -12.37
N LEU A 121 31.83 -3.69 -12.47
CA LEU A 121 31.16 -3.19 -13.66
C LEU A 121 31.77 -1.84 -14.05
N LEU A 122 32.62 -1.85 -15.08
CA LEU A 122 33.44 -0.71 -15.47
C LEU A 122 33.06 -0.24 -16.88
N GLY A 123 32.33 0.87 -16.96
CA GLY A 123 31.90 1.46 -18.22
C GLY A 123 32.83 2.53 -18.76
N GLY A 124 32.42 3.12 -19.88
CA GLY A 124 33.04 4.32 -20.44
C GLY A 124 34.17 4.11 -21.44
N PHE A 125 34.28 2.91 -22.02
CA PHE A 125 35.36 2.57 -22.94
C PHE A 125 34.96 2.76 -24.40
N ASN A 126 35.89 3.20 -25.24
CA ASN A 126 35.71 3.18 -26.69
C ASN A 126 36.17 1.82 -27.23
N CYS A 127 35.25 1.00 -27.73
CA CYS A 127 35.53 -0.39 -28.06
C CYS A 127 36.22 -0.63 -29.40
N TRP A 128 36.52 0.43 -30.14
CA TRP A 128 37.42 0.33 -31.29
C TRP A 128 38.89 0.36 -30.86
N ARG A 129 39.20 1.04 -29.75
CA ARG A 129 40.56 1.21 -29.22
C ARG A 129 40.78 0.62 -27.83
N TRP A 130 39.72 0.23 -27.14
CA TRP A 130 39.69 -0.26 -25.76
C TRP A 130 40.45 0.63 -24.76
N GLY A 131 40.20 1.94 -24.87
CA GLY A 131 40.61 2.95 -23.89
C GLY A 131 39.44 3.89 -23.61
N ARG A 132 39.56 4.76 -22.59
CA ARG A 132 38.51 5.73 -22.22
C ARG A 132 37.95 6.48 -23.42
N ALA A 133 36.63 6.67 -23.50
CA ALA A 133 36.02 7.48 -24.54
C ALA A 133 36.34 8.98 -24.36
N ASP A 134 36.57 9.71 -25.46
CA ASP A 134 36.91 11.15 -25.44
C ASP A 134 35.68 12.05 -25.16
N ALA A 135 34.49 11.56 -25.51
CA ALA A 135 33.20 12.21 -25.30
C ALA A 135 32.25 11.21 -24.66
N ASP A 136 31.43 11.67 -23.71
CA ASP A 136 30.46 10.88 -22.94
C ASP A 136 31.04 9.56 -22.40
N PRO A 137 31.94 9.63 -21.40
CA PRO A 137 32.65 8.46 -20.89
C PRO A 137 31.77 7.55 -20.01
N LEU A 138 30.45 7.52 -20.21
CA LEU A 138 29.51 6.66 -19.49
C LEU A 138 29.00 5.54 -20.39
N SER A 139 28.89 4.33 -19.83
CA SER A 139 28.09 3.27 -20.44
C SER A 139 26.66 3.36 -19.92
N THR A 140 25.68 3.36 -20.81
CA THR A 140 24.27 3.47 -20.41
C THR A 140 23.67 2.10 -20.21
N LEU A 141 23.20 1.83 -18.99
CA LEU A 141 22.25 0.75 -18.71
C LEU A 141 20.86 1.37 -18.67
N GLN A 142 19.94 0.82 -19.45
CA GLN A 142 18.57 1.28 -19.46
C GLN A 142 17.61 0.12 -19.70
N GLU A 143 16.35 0.38 -19.43
CA GLU A 143 15.27 -0.57 -19.59
C GLU A 143 14.12 0.13 -20.39
N ILE A 144 13.12 -0.61 -20.90
CA ILE A 144 11.99 -0.04 -21.67
C ILE A 144 10.59 -0.49 -21.16
N ARG A 145 10.48 -1.55 -20.35
CA ARG A 145 9.21 -2.23 -20.01
C ARG A 145 9.06 -2.68 -18.55
N ASP A 146 10.09 -2.58 -17.75
CA ASP A 146 10.24 -3.15 -16.42
C ASP A 146 10.53 -2.05 -15.38
N SER A 147 9.99 -2.20 -14.19
CA SER A 147 10.19 -1.25 -13.10
C SER A 147 11.17 -1.72 -12.04
N ASP A 148 11.75 -2.91 -12.24
CA ASP A 148 12.79 -3.42 -11.37
C ASP A 148 14.03 -2.51 -11.38
N PRO A 149 14.80 -2.46 -10.29
CA PRO A 149 16.06 -1.71 -10.25
C PRO A 149 16.97 -2.10 -11.41
N ILE A 150 17.51 -1.11 -12.12
CA ILE A 150 18.39 -1.34 -13.28
C ILE A 150 19.68 -2.06 -12.87
N VAL A 151 20.17 -1.80 -11.64
CA VAL A 151 21.27 -2.54 -11.02
C VAL A 151 20.84 -3.07 -9.67
N THR A 152 20.94 -4.38 -9.49
CA THR A 152 20.79 -5.04 -8.18
C THR A 152 22.13 -5.66 -7.80
N VAL A 153 22.73 -5.22 -6.70
CA VAL A 153 23.92 -5.84 -6.12
C VAL A 153 23.48 -6.88 -5.10
N GLU A 154 23.83 -8.13 -5.36
CA GLU A 154 23.41 -9.29 -4.56
C GLU A 154 24.61 -9.95 -3.85
N PRO A 155 24.38 -10.67 -2.73
CA PRO A 155 25.45 -11.43 -2.08
C PRO A 155 26.06 -12.47 -3.02
N ALA A 156 27.39 -12.56 -3.04
CA ALA A 156 28.08 -13.60 -3.78
C ALA A 156 27.78 -14.99 -3.20
N SER A 157 27.57 -15.95 -4.10
CA SER A 157 27.42 -17.36 -3.78
C SER A 157 28.78 -18.08 -3.76
N ALA A 158 28.83 -19.27 -3.16
CA ALA A 158 30.04 -20.10 -3.15
C ALA A 158 30.53 -20.51 -4.57
N SER A 159 29.69 -20.41 -5.59
CA SER A 159 30.05 -20.65 -6.98
C SER A 159 30.69 -19.44 -7.68
N ASP A 160 30.73 -18.28 -7.03
CA ASP A 160 31.22 -17.03 -7.59
C ASP A 160 32.71 -16.85 -7.35
N THR A 161 33.51 -17.69 -8.00
CA THR A 161 34.96 -17.73 -7.84
C THR A 161 35.67 -16.44 -8.26
N GLY A 162 35.04 -15.65 -9.13
CA GLY A 162 35.55 -14.34 -9.56
C GLY A 162 35.25 -13.21 -8.58
N ALA A 163 34.37 -13.42 -7.61
CA ALA A 163 33.90 -12.43 -6.65
C ALA A 163 34.65 -12.51 -5.30
N ALA A 164 35.92 -12.91 -5.34
CA ALA A 164 36.64 -13.42 -4.17
C ALA A 164 36.99 -12.36 -3.11
N ASP A 165 37.05 -11.08 -3.46
CA ASP A 165 37.26 -9.98 -2.51
C ASP A 165 35.96 -9.44 -1.91
N GLY A 166 34.80 -9.81 -2.46
CA GLY A 166 33.47 -9.43 -1.97
C GLY A 166 33.13 -7.95 -2.13
N VAL A 167 33.95 -7.18 -2.85
CA VAL A 167 33.78 -5.74 -3.08
C VAL A 167 33.54 -5.48 -4.56
N SER A 168 32.39 -4.91 -4.91
CA SER A 168 32.08 -4.54 -6.30
C SER A 168 32.38 -3.07 -6.57
N THR A 169 33.00 -2.77 -7.70
CA THR A 169 33.14 -1.41 -8.22
C THR A 169 32.18 -1.18 -9.39
N ILE A 170 31.30 -0.19 -9.30
CA ILE A 170 30.46 0.29 -10.40
C ILE A 170 30.98 1.66 -10.82
N ALA A 171 31.60 1.76 -12.00
CA ALA A 171 32.27 2.99 -12.40
C ALA A 171 31.94 3.45 -13.83
N ASN A 172 31.67 4.74 -13.96
CA ASN A 172 31.33 5.40 -15.24
C ASN A 172 30.14 4.73 -15.94
N ILE A 173 29.07 4.50 -15.17
CA ILE A 173 27.80 3.95 -15.65
C ILE A 173 26.74 5.04 -15.56
N LEU A 174 25.91 5.16 -16.60
CA LEU A 174 24.61 5.81 -16.51
C LEU A 174 23.57 4.71 -16.24
N ALA A 175 23.09 4.63 -15.00
CA ALA A 175 22.04 3.71 -14.57
C ALA A 175 20.68 4.41 -14.70
N ARG A 176 20.00 4.21 -15.83
CA ARG A 176 18.69 4.80 -16.13
C ARG A 176 17.59 3.79 -15.88
N SER A 177 16.88 3.95 -14.76
CA SER A 177 15.71 3.14 -14.43
C SER A 177 14.42 3.82 -14.88
N GLU A 178 13.46 3.03 -15.38
CA GLU A 178 12.07 3.46 -15.60
C GLU A 178 11.20 3.25 -14.35
N GLY A 179 11.72 2.55 -13.34
CA GLY A 179 11.10 2.38 -12.05
C GLY A 179 11.42 3.49 -11.05
N PRO A 180 10.77 3.46 -9.87
CA PRO A 180 10.99 4.42 -8.79
C PRO A 180 12.29 4.15 -8.01
N ILE A 181 13.03 3.09 -8.33
CA ILE A 181 14.34 2.76 -7.73
C ILE A 181 15.31 2.47 -8.87
N SER A 182 16.50 3.07 -8.85
CA SER A 182 17.53 2.80 -9.87
C SER A 182 18.52 1.71 -9.42
N VAL A 183 19.16 1.89 -8.26
CA VAL A 183 20.12 0.91 -7.73
C VAL A 183 19.62 0.32 -6.42
N LEU A 184 19.62 -1.01 -6.33
CA LEU A 184 19.34 -1.75 -5.10
C LEU A 184 20.59 -2.51 -4.65
N VAL A 185 21.04 -2.24 -3.43
CA VAL A 185 22.19 -2.91 -2.81
C VAL A 185 21.67 -3.75 -1.65
N GLN A 186 21.77 -5.07 -1.77
CA GLN A 186 21.20 -6.03 -0.82
C GLN A 186 22.11 -6.27 0.38
N SER A 187 21.52 -6.84 1.44
CA SER A 187 22.19 -7.13 2.72
C SER A 187 23.49 -7.94 2.55
N ASN A 188 24.51 -7.65 3.36
CA ASN A 188 25.82 -8.32 3.36
C ASN A 188 26.63 -8.15 2.06
N THR A 189 26.50 -7.00 1.41
CA THR A 189 27.31 -6.64 0.24
C THR A 189 28.17 -5.40 0.51
N VAL A 190 29.23 -5.26 -0.28
CA VAL A 190 30.10 -4.06 -0.28
C VAL A 190 30.22 -3.56 -1.71
N VAL A 191 29.90 -2.29 -1.93
CA VAL A 191 29.95 -1.67 -3.27
C VAL A 191 30.50 -0.26 -3.25
N GLU A 192 31.33 0.05 -4.24
CA GLU A 192 31.80 1.40 -4.55
C GLU A 192 31.20 1.87 -5.87
N ILE A 193 30.45 2.97 -5.84
CA ILE A 193 29.85 3.62 -7.03
C ILE A 193 30.66 4.89 -7.32
N LEU A 194 31.30 4.95 -8.49
CA LEU A 194 32.29 5.98 -8.82
C LEU A 194 31.96 6.64 -10.16
N ARG A 195 32.04 7.99 -10.23
CA ARG A 195 31.93 8.75 -11.49
C ARG A 195 30.74 8.35 -12.36
N SER A 196 29.62 8.03 -11.72
CA SER A 196 28.45 7.47 -12.40
C SER A 196 27.31 8.48 -12.41
N GLU A 197 26.31 8.24 -13.24
CA GLU A 197 25.04 8.95 -13.19
C GLU A 197 23.95 7.94 -12.85
N ILE A 198 23.23 8.19 -11.77
CA ILE A 198 22.12 7.36 -11.33
C ILE A 198 20.84 8.13 -11.58
N ARG A 199 20.01 7.65 -12.50
CA ARG A 199 18.76 8.31 -12.89
C ARG A 199 17.58 7.40 -12.66
N THR A 200 16.64 7.91 -11.88
CA THR A 200 15.40 7.21 -11.51
C THR A 200 14.20 7.88 -12.16
N SER A 201 13.19 7.11 -12.57
CA SER A 201 11.97 7.64 -13.17
C SER A 201 10.98 8.14 -12.10
N TYR A 202 9.73 8.38 -12.51
CA TYR A 202 8.66 8.88 -11.68
C TYR A 202 8.18 7.87 -10.62
N GLY A 203 7.81 8.38 -9.45
CA GLY A 203 7.14 7.60 -8.42
C GLY A 203 5.67 7.36 -8.80
N TRP A 204 5.16 6.17 -8.49
CA TRP A 204 3.75 5.87 -8.70
C TRP A 204 2.87 6.52 -7.65
N GLY A 205 1.71 7.04 -8.09
CA GLY A 205 0.70 7.50 -7.16
C GLY A 205 0.17 6.36 -6.29
N GLY A 206 -0.13 6.66 -5.03
CA GLY A 206 -0.88 5.77 -4.16
C GLY A 206 -2.28 5.56 -4.72
N ARG A 207 -2.85 4.37 -4.53
CA ARG A 207 -4.23 4.11 -4.95
C ARG A 207 -5.21 4.87 -4.08
N ASP A 208 -6.25 5.41 -4.71
CA ASP A 208 -7.37 5.99 -4.01
C ASP A 208 -8.08 4.93 -3.15
N GLY A 209 -8.72 5.40 -2.10
CA GLY A 209 -9.59 4.59 -1.27
C GLY A 209 -10.70 3.93 -2.08
N GLU A 210 -10.82 2.61 -1.92
CA GLU A 210 -11.86 1.82 -2.58
C GLU A 210 -13.26 2.38 -2.25
N LYS A 211 -14.06 2.53 -3.30
CA LYS A 211 -15.45 2.97 -3.21
C LYS A 211 -16.34 1.80 -2.84
N TRP A 212 -17.35 2.05 -2.00
CA TRP A 212 -18.38 1.05 -1.72
C TRP A 212 -19.19 0.70 -2.99
N PRO A 213 -19.60 -0.57 -3.16
CA PRO A 213 -20.36 -0.99 -4.31
C PRO A 213 -21.77 -0.41 -4.29
N TRP A 214 -22.38 -0.29 -5.48
CA TRP A 214 -23.75 0.18 -5.62
C TRP A 214 -24.76 -0.94 -5.28
N PRO A 215 -25.91 -0.66 -4.62
CA PRO A 215 -26.33 0.64 -4.06
C PRO A 215 -25.53 1.01 -2.79
N ASN A 216 -25.05 2.25 -2.75
CA ASN A 216 -24.16 2.76 -1.71
C ASN A 216 -24.94 3.34 -0.52
N GLN A 217 -25.84 2.56 0.07
CA GLN A 217 -26.77 3.02 1.10
C GLN A 217 -26.94 1.97 2.20
N ALA A 218 -26.84 2.41 3.45
CA ALA A 218 -27.11 1.57 4.61
C ALA A 218 -28.60 1.19 4.73
N ALA A 219 -28.89 0.21 5.58
CA ALA A 219 -30.25 -0.31 5.72
C ALA A 219 -31.25 0.74 6.23
N ASP A 220 -32.37 0.86 5.54
CA ASP A 220 -33.49 1.73 5.92
C ASP A 220 -34.18 1.24 7.20
N GLY A 221 -34.80 2.18 7.92
CA GLY A 221 -35.64 1.90 9.07
C GLY A 221 -36.97 1.28 8.65
N PRO A 222 -37.43 0.19 9.30
CA PRO A 222 -38.79 -0.30 9.08
C PRO A 222 -39.84 0.71 9.51
N ASP A 223 -40.91 0.77 8.72
CA ASP A 223 -42.11 1.55 9.00
C ASP A 223 -42.77 1.13 10.32
N GLY A 224 -43.50 2.07 10.91
CA GLY A 224 -44.33 1.86 12.08
C GLY A 224 -45.45 0.86 11.83
N GLN A 225 -46.05 0.39 12.91
CA GLN A 225 -47.17 -0.53 12.90
C GLN A 225 -48.47 0.16 13.28
N TYR A 226 -49.52 -0.34 12.66
CA TYR A 226 -50.87 0.14 12.84
C TYR A 226 -51.38 -0.09 14.27
N GLY A 227 -52.08 0.89 14.85
CA GLY A 227 -52.75 0.75 16.14
C GLY A 227 -54.08 -0.03 16.05
N GLY A 228 -54.48 -0.71 17.11
CA GLY A 228 -55.73 -1.49 17.11
C GLY A 228 -56.98 -0.62 16.95
N HIS A 229 -57.96 -1.09 16.17
CA HIS A 229 -59.25 -0.41 16.01
C HIS A 229 -60.01 -0.32 17.34
N ALA A 230 -60.71 0.80 17.52
CA ALA A 230 -61.54 1.03 18.71
C ALA A 230 -62.55 -0.10 18.92
N CYS A 231 -62.96 -0.30 20.16
CA CYS A 231 -64.02 -1.21 20.55
C CYS A 231 -63.76 -2.72 20.34
N SER A 232 -62.57 -3.08 19.87
CA SER A 232 -62.15 -4.47 19.67
C SER A 232 -61.95 -5.21 21.00
N ALA A 233 -61.34 -4.55 21.99
CA ALA A 233 -61.02 -5.11 23.30
C ALA A 233 -61.23 -4.09 24.44
N ALA A 234 -61.02 -4.50 25.69
CA ALA A 234 -61.04 -3.58 26.83
C ALA A 234 -59.82 -2.66 26.81
N THR A 235 -58.63 -3.24 26.59
CA THR A 235 -57.40 -2.52 26.24
C THR A 235 -57.12 -2.81 24.77
N VAL A 236 -57.12 -1.77 23.96
CA VAL A 236 -56.83 -1.87 22.52
C VAL A 236 -55.35 -1.49 22.33
N PRO A 237 -54.50 -2.43 21.88
CA PRO A 237 -53.07 -2.18 21.80
C PRO A 237 -52.77 -1.09 20.77
N GLY A 238 -51.86 -0.18 21.12
CA GLY A 238 -51.20 0.68 20.15
C GLY A 238 -50.25 -0.13 19.25
N GLY A 239 -49.78 0.51 18.17
CA GLY A 239 -48.86 -0.12 17.23
C GLY A 239 -47.57 -0.58 17.93
N ALA A 240 -47.11 -1.79 17.63
CA ALA A 240 -45.86 -2.30 18.17
C ALA A 240 -44.66 -1.52 17.61
N ALA A 241 -43.65 -1.29 18.44
CA ALA A 241 -42.43 -0.60 18.05
C ALA A 241 -41.64 -1.41 16.99
N PRO A 242 -41.37 -0.84 15.80
CA PRO A 242 -40.47 -1.46 14.83
C PRO A 242 -39.01 -1.35 15.32
N GLU A 243 -38.18 -2.35 15.01
CA GLU A 243 -36.76 -2.42 15.34
C GLU A 243 -35.94 -2.44 14.05
N ASN A 244 -34.95 -1.55 13.95
CA ASN A 244 -33.90 -1.62 12.94
C ASN A 244 -32.59 -2.11 13.58
N ARG A 245 -32.04 -3.23 13.08
CA ARG A 245 -30.77 -3.78 13.57
C ARG A 245 -29.63 -3.32 12.69
N CYS A 246 -28.98 -2.24 13.11
CA CYS A 246 -27.85 -1.70 12.37
C CYS A 246 -26.56 -2.46 12.63
N GLU A 247 -25.83 -2.75 11.56
CA GLU A 247 -24.46 -3.21 11.64
C GLU A 247 -23.61 -2.15 12.35
N GLY A 248 -22.79 -2.55 13.33
CA GLY A 248 -22.04 -1.61 14.19
C GLY A 248 -22.67 -1.37 15.57
N GLY A 249 -23.82 -1.96 15.86
CA GLY A 249 -24.21 -2.33 17.24
C GLY A 249 -25.18 -1.39 17.96
N MET A 250 -25.57 -0.26 17.39
CA MET A 250 -26.67 0.56 17.91
C MET A 250 -27.95 0.33 17.09
N PRO A 251 -28.92 -0.45 17.61
CA PRO A 251 -30.23 -0.55 16.98
C PRO A 251 -31.03 0.75 17.12
N SER A 252 -31.98 0.96 16.20
CA SER A 252 -32.96 2.04 16.26
C SER A 252 -34.36 1.46 16.46
N PHE A 253 -35.17 2.08 17.31
CA PHE A 253 -36.52 1.63 17.60
C PHE A 253 -37.52 2.77 17.46
N GLY A 254 -38.60 2.53 16.73
CA GLY A 254 -39.75 3.42 16.76
C GLY A 254 -40.46 3.37 18.11
N GLY A 255 -41.15 4.44 18.48
CA GLY A 255 -41.96 4.49 19.69
C GLY A 255 -43.22 3.64 19.55
N LYS A 256 -43.52 2.81 20.56
CA LYS A 256 -44.79 2.07 20.66
C LYS A 256 -45.96 3.07 20.65
N GLY A 257 -47.05 2.76 19.94
CA GLY A 257 -48.30 3.51 20.10
C GLY A 257 -48.90 3.32 21.50
N GLY A 258 -49.58 4.34 22.02
CA GLY A 258 -50.30 4.27 23.28
C GLY A 258 -51.56 3.42 23.17
N ASP A 259 -51.83 2.63 24.20
CA ASP A 259 -53.01 1.76 24.26
C ASP A 259 -54.28 2.56 24.53
N GLY A 260 -55.37 2.21 23.84
CA GLY A 260 -56.69 2.77 24.06
C GLY A 260 -57.44 2.03 25.17
N MET A 261 -58.06 2.76 26.09
CA MET A 261 -58.77 2.20 27.26
C MET A 261 -60.20 2.76 27.36
N PRO A 262 -61.08 2.17 28.18
CA PRO A 262 -62.48 2.59 28.21
C PRO A 262 -62.64 3.99 28.79
N ASP A 263 -61.89 4.31 29.86
CA ASP A 263 -61.99 5.58 30.57
C ASP A 263 -60.73 6.46 30.43
N GLY A 264 -59.72 6.03 29.68
CA GLY A 264 -58.43 6.70 29.54
C GLY A 264 -57.65 6.24 28.30
N ALA A 265 -56.39 6.65 28.22
CA ALA A 265 -55.46 6.20 27.19
C ALA A 265 -54.02 6.30 27.69
N GLU A 266 -53.14 5.48 27.13
CA GLU A 266 -51.70 5.58 27.34
C GLU A 266 -51.05 6.60 26.40
N ASP A 267 -49.99 7.24 26.88
CA ASP A 267 -49.08 8.02 26.05
C ASP A 267 -48.27 7.05 25.15
N GLY A 268 -47.89 7.51 23.96
CA GLY A 268 -46.97 6.78 23.10
C GLY A 268 -45.56 6.71 23.69
N GLY A 269 -44.81 5.71 23.26
CA GLY A 269 -43.39 5.55 23.60
C GLY A 269 -42.51 6.52 22.81
N THR A 270 -41.38 6.89 23.41
CA THR A 270 -40.31 7.64 22.75
C THR A 270 -39.47 6.69 21.90
N GLY A 271 -39.16 7.07 20.66
CA GLY A 271 -38.25 6.32 19.82
C GLY A 271 -36.78 6.48 20.25
N SER A 272 -35.95 5.49 19.93
CA SER A 272 -34.55 5.41 20.34
C SER A 272 -33.62 5.09 19.15
N PRO A 273 -32.30 5.37 19.22
CA PRO A 273 -31.56 5.98 20.34
C PRO A 273 -31.99 7.42 20.62
N ALA A 274 -31.81 7.90 21.86
CA ALA A 274 -32.06 9.30 22.17
C ALA A 274 -31.00 10.19 21.47
N ALA A 275 -31.42 11.30 20.88
CA ALA A 275 -30.49 12.28 20.32
C ALA A 275 -29.55 12.83 21.41
N LEU A 276 -28.28 13.11 21.05
CA LEU A 276 -27.27 13.63 21.99
C LEU A 276 -27.63 15.00 22.57
N ASN A 277 -28.45 15.79 21.86
CA ASN A 277 -29.06 17.01 22.36
C ASN A 277 -30.56 16.78 22.55
N PRO A 278 -31.14 17.08 23.73
CA PRO A 278 -32.54 16.84 24.01
C PRO A 278 -33.42 17.88 23.28
N THR A 279 -33.59 17.69 21.99
CA THR A 279 -34.75 18.17 21.25
C THR A 279 -35.96 17.34 21.67
N SER A 280 -37.18 17.82 21.43
CA SER A 280 -38.39 17.00 21.62
C SER A 280 -38.47 15.82 20.62
N SER A 281 -37.43 15.59 19.80
CA SER A 281 -37.40 14.56 18.77
C SER A 281 -37.61 13.15 19.31
N GLY A 282 -38.35 12.37 18.53
CA GLY A 282 -38.74 11.01 18.86
C GLY A 282 -39.68 10.89 20.06
N ARG A 283 -40.11 11.98 20.71
CA ARG A 283 -40.99 11.93 21.89
C ARG A 283 -42.35 11.34 21.54
N GLY A 284 -42.85 10.44 22.38
CA GLY A 284 -44.20 9.90 22.24
C GLY A 284 -45.29 10.95 22.47
N GLY A 285 -46.37 10.86 21.69
CA GLY A 285 -47.55 11.72 21.81
C GLY A 285 -48.38 11.37 23.03
N ARG A 286 -49.02 12.36 23.64
CA ARG A 286 -49.88 12.14 24.82
C ARG A 286 -51.16 11.40 24.43
N GLY A 287 -51.58 10.46 25.28
CA GLY A 287 -52.88 9.81 25.20
C GLY A 287 -54.01 10.80 25.50
N GLU A 288 -55.20 10.51 24.98
CA GLU A 288 -56.38 11.34 25.22
C GLU A 288 -56.72 11.43 26.72
N ARG A 289 -56.99 12.65 27.19
CA ARG A 289 -57.40 12.97 28.58
C ARG A 289 -58.66 13.83 28.56
N GLU A 290 -59.22 14.08 29.74
CA GLU A 290 -60.39 14.97 29.87
C GLU A 290 -60.04 16.37 29.33
N ASN A 291 -60.62 16.71 28.16
CA ASN A 291 -60.39 17.94 27.36
C ASN A 291 -59.09 18.00 26.54
N PHE A 292 -58.36 16.90 26.38
CA PHE A 292 -57.18 16.81 25.51
C PHE A 292 -57.33 15.63 24.56
N ALA A 293 -57.35 15.90 23.25
CA ALA A 293 -57.26 14.87 22.22
C ALA A 293 -55.91 14.14 22.31
N CYS A 294 -55.81 12.95 21.71
CA CYS A 294 -54.51 12.32 21.53
C CYS A 294 -53.58 13.24 20.74
N GLU A 295 -52.27 13.12 20.98
CA GLU A 295 -51.24 13.82 20.23
C GLU A 295 -50.44 12.83 19.38
N ARG A 296 -49.91 13.32 18.25
CA ARG A 296 -48.93 12.59 17.45
C ARG A 296 -47.60 12.54 18.20
N GLY A 297 -46.77 11.56 17.87
CA GLY A 297 -45.37 11.58 18.29
C GLY A 297 -44.59 12.66 17.52
N ASP A 298 -43.40 12.98 18.04
CA ASP A 298 -42.45 13.86 17.38
C ASP A 298 -41.51 13.05 16.45
N PRO A 299 -41.13 13.58 15.29
CA PRO A 299 -40.17 12.94 14.38
C PRO A 299 -38.83 12.67 15.06
N GLY A 300 -38.19 11.56 14.68
CA GLY A 300 -36.82 11.25 15.11
C GLY A 300 -35.81 12.24 14.52
N SER A 301 -34.71 12.45 15.25
CA SER A 301 -33.54 13.17 14.70
C SER A 301 -32.70 12.28 13.79
N ASP A 302 -32.09 12.90 12.78
CA ASP A 302 -31.11 12.24 11.93
C ASP A 302 -29.86 11.85 12.72
N GLY A 303 -29.18 10.81 12.25
CA GLY A 303 -27.90 10.37 12.77
C GLY A 303 -26.77 11.34 12.40
N ASN A 304 -25.74 11.38 13.23
CA ASN A 304 -24.55 12.17 12.95
C ASN A 304 -23.69 11.50 11.87
N PRO A 305 -23.05 12.28 11.00
CA PRO A 305 -22.07 11.78 10.04
C PRO A 305 -20.88 11.13 10.76
N GLY A 306 -20.25 10.16 10.10
CA GLY A 306 -18.97 9.60 10.54
C GLY A 306 -17.82 10.59 10.31
N LYS A 307 -16.77 10.49 11.13
CA LYS A 307 -15.55 11.29 10.98
C LYS A 307 -14.69 10.79 9.82
N VAL A 308 -13.95 11.71 9.20
CA VAL A 308 -12.92 11.35 8.21
C VAL A 308 -11.87 10.43 8.82
N GLY A 309 -11.33 9.53 8.02
CA GLY A 309 -10.24 8.66 8.42
C GLY A 309 -8.95 9.45 8.68
N ALA A 310 -8.11 8.91 9.56
CA ALA A 310 -6.82 9.53 9.86
C ALA A 310 -5.95 9.65 8.59
N ILE A 311 -5.22 10.76 8.48
CA ILE A 311 -4.30 11.02 7.36
C ILE A 311 -3.21 9.94 7.31
N GLY A 312 -2.79 9.55 6.11
CA GLY A 312 -1.65 8.67 5.91
C GLY A 312 -0.36 9.28 6.47
N GLU A 313 0.35 8.51 7.29
CA GLU A 313 1.61 8.92 7.89
C GLU A 313 2.73 7.93 7.54
N GLY A 314 3.97 8.32 7.83
CA GLY A 314 5.16 7.49 7.68
C GLY A 314 5.78 7.50 6.29
N ILE A 315 7.07 7.17 6.25
CA ILE A 315 7.90 7.13 5.04
C ILE A 315 7.87 5.76 4.34
N GLY A 316 7.11 4.80 4.89
CA GLY A 316 7.09 3.40 4.44
C GLY A 316 8.26 2.59 5.00
N ARG A 317 8.49 1.41 4.42
CA ARG A 317 9.60 0.49 4.72
C ARG A 317 10.28 0.08 3.43
N ILE A 318 11.56 -0.26 3.50
CA ILE A 318 12.27 -0.84 2.37
C ILE A 318 12.59 -2.29 2.69
N THR A 319 12.33 -3.16 1.72
CA THR A 319 12.55 -4.60 1.77
C THR A 319 13.51 -5.02 0.66
N GLU A 320 13.95 -6.27 0.67
CA GLU A 320 14.79 -6.87 -0.39
C GLU A 320 14.15 -6.84 -1.79
N THR A 321 12.84 -6.58 -1.88
CA THR A 321 12.08 -6.47 -3.14
C THR A 321 11.67 -5.03 -3.49
N GLY A 322 12.01 -4.04 -2.66
CA GLY A 322 11.70 -2.63 -2.90
C GLY A 322 10.93 -1.97 -1.75
N TRP A 323 10.25 -0.86 -2.07
CA TRP A 323 9.53 -0.04 -1.08
C TRP A 323 8.10 -0.52 -0.86
N GLU A 324 7.67 -0.50 0.41
CA GLU A 324 6.31 -0.78 0.85
C GLU A 324 5.73 0.42 1.62
N GLY A 325 4.58 0.92 1.15
CA GLY A 325 3.91 2.08 1.70
C GLY A 325 2.91 1.77 2.81
N GLY A 326 2.66 2.77 3.65
CA GLY A 326 1.50 2.80 4.54
C GLY A 326 0.21 3.16 3.80
N LYS A 327 -0.90 3.08 4.53
CA LYS A 327 -2.23 3.49 4.07
C LYS A 327 -2.86 4.40 5.12
N ALA A 328 -3.61 5.39 4.67
CA ALA A 328 -4.43 6.21 5.54
C ALA A 328 -5.54 5.40 6.24
N GLY A 329 -6.10 5.96 7.31
CA GLY A 329 -7.19 5.36 8.05
C GLY A 329 -8.49 5.32 7.26
N ASP A 330 -9.32 4.30 7.50
CA ASP A 330 -10.69 4.29 7.01
C ASP A 330 -11.53 5.30 7.79
N GLY A 331 -12.57 5.85 7.15
CA GLY A 331 -13.53 6.73 7.80
C GLY A 331 -14.35 6.00 8.87
N GLU A 332 -14.87 6.77 9.82
CA GLU A 332 -15.78 6.22 10.83
C GLU A 332 -17.18 6.00 10.24
N ARG A 333 -17.95 5.11 10.87
CA ARG A 333 -19.36 4.90 10.53
C ARG A 333 -20.19 6.09 11.02
N GLY A 334 -21.21 6.47 10.26
CA GLY A 334 -22.26 7.36 10.76
C GLY A 334 -23.07 6.72 11.88
N THR A 335 -23.76 7.52 12.69
CA THR A 335 -24.66 6.98 13.72
C THR A 335 -26.03 6.66 13.12
N PRO A 336 -26.77 5.68 13.66
CA PRO A 336 -28.17 5.48 13.30
C PRO A 336 -29.02 6.71 13.60
N GLY A 337 -30.11 6.89 12.84
CA GLY A 337 -31.15 7.85 13.15
C GLY A 337 -31.97 7.41 14.36
N GLN A 338 -32.54 8.37 15.07
CA GLN A 338 -33.48 8.11 16.16
C GLN A 338 -34.84 7.63 15.58
N GLY A 339 -35.50 6.66 16.20
CA GLY A 339 -36.87 6.31 15.83
C GLY A 339 -37.89 7.41 16.17
N GLY A 340 -38.97 7.48 15.39
CA GLY A 340 -40.05 8.43 15.62
C GLY A 340 -40.87 8.09 16.86
N GLY A 341 -41.49 9.09 17.48
CA GLY A 341 -42.39 8.87 18.61
C GLY A 341 -43.67 8.14 18.21
N GLY A 342 -44.15 7.25 19.08
CA GLY A 342 -45.47 6.65 18.95
C GLY A 342 -46.56 7.66 19.31
N ALA A 343 -47.74 7.56 18.70
CA ALA A 343 -48.88 8.40 19.04
C ALA A 343 -49.58 7.94 20.32
N GLY A 344 -50.27 8.84 21.00
CA GLY A 344 -51.12 8.49 22.13
C GLY A 344 -52.37 7.69 21.73
N GLY A 345 -52.87 6.86 22.64
CA GLY A 345 -54.14 6.16 22.49
C GLY A 345 -55.35 7.09 22.67
N GLN A 346 -56.54 6.56 22.41
CA GLN A 346 -57.81 7.26 22.64
C GLN A 346 -58.73 6.54 23.62
N ARG A 347 -59.68 7.31 24.17
CA ARG A 347 -60.70 6.84 25.11
C ARG A 347 -61.84 6.18 24.35
N GLY A 348 -62.38 5.13 24.96
CA GLY A 348 -63.53 4.39 24.45
C GLY A 348 -64.77 4.62 25.30
N GLY A 349 -65.28 3.52 25.85
CA GLY A 349 -66.41 3.54 26.76
C GLY A 349 -67.73 3.79 26.03
N PHE A 350 -68.76 4.11 26.82
CA PHE A 350 -70.14 4.16 26.32
C PHE A 350 -70.35 5.20 25.21
N ALA A 351 -69.69 6.36 25.33
CA ALA A 351 -69.86 7.46 24.38
C ALA A 351 -69.41 7.11 22.95
N LEU A 352 -68.43 6.22 22.81
CA LEU A 352 -67.78 5.93 21.54
C LEU A 352 -68.00 4.49 21.07
N CYS A 353 -68.06 3.53 22.01
CA CYS A 353 -68.26 2.11 21.72
C CYS A 353 -69.69 1.61 22.02
N GLY A 354 -70.56 2.44 22.59
CA GLY A 354 -71.90 2.01 23.05
C GLY A 354 -71.87 1.06 24.24
N VAL A 355 -70.69 0.71 24.77
CA VAL A 355 -70.47 -0.16 25.93
C VAL A 355 -69.33 0.39 26.78
N THR A 356 -69.49 0.38 28.10
CA THR A 356 -68.55 0.99 29.05
C THR A 356 -67.23 0.24 29.18
N THR A 357 -67.15 -1.02 28.76
CA THR A 357 -65.99 -1.89 28.99
C THR A 357 -64.98 -1.94 27.85
N LYS A 358 -65.25 -1.24 26.73
CA LYS A 358 -64.42 -1.31 25.53
C LYS A 358 -63.53 -0.09 25.38
N GLY A 359 -62.28 -0.32 25.01
CA GLY A 359 -61.27 0.71 24.83
C GLY A 359 -61.41 1.48 23.52
N GLY A 360 -60.87 2.70 23.51
CA GLY A 360 -60.77 3.51 22.29
C GLY A 360 -59.68 2.97 21.35
N ALA A 361 -59.43 3.66 20.25
CA ALA A 361 -58.44 3.23 19.28
C ALA A 361 -57.01 3.38 19.82
N GLY A 362 -56.15 2.39 19.58
CA GLY A 362 -54.72 2.47 19.89
C GLY A 362 -54.00 3.47 18.98
N GLY A 363 -52.98 4.16 19.51
CA GLY A 363 -52.13 5.05 18.73
C GLY A 363 -51.26 4.28 17.72
N GLY A 364 -50.88 4.90 16.61
CA GLY A 364 -49.93 4.32 15.67
C GLY A 364 -48.51 4.38 16.21
N SER A 365 -47.68 3.38 15.90
CA SER A 365 -46.27 3.43 16.30
C SER A 365 -45.48 4.41 15.42
N GLY A 366 -44.39 4.94 15.95
CA GLY A 366 -43.39 5.62 15.12
C GLY A 366 -42.60 4.63 14.27
N GLY A 367 -42.01 5.11 13.18
CA GLY A 367 -41.06 4.35 12.37
C GLY A 367 -39.68 4.27 13.04
N ALA A 368 -38.90 3.23 12.74
CA ALA A 368 -37.52 3.13 13.23
C ALA A 368 -36.60 4.07 12.44
N GLY A 369 -35.49 4.50 13.03
CA GLY A 369 -34.49 5.28 12.29
C GLY A 369 -33.67 4.42 11.34
N GLY A 370 -33.12 5.05 10.31
CA GLY A 370 -32.22 4.42 9.35
C GLY A 370 -30.84 4.14 9.94
N CYS A 371 -30.12 3.19 9.35
CA CYS A 371 -28.77 2.83 9.81
C CYS A 371 -27.71 3.80 9.29
N GLY A 372 -26.66 4.01 10.11
CA GLY A 372 -25.54 4.85 9.69
C GLY A 372 -24.66 4.18 8.65
N GLY A 373 -24.26 4.94 7.64
CA GLY A 373 -23.40 4.51 6.54
C GLY A 373 -22.00 4.12 7.00
N ARG A 374 -21.40 3.10 6.38
CA ARG A 374 -19.99 2.72 6.56
C ARG A 374 -19.06 3.82 6.08
N GLY A 375 -17.94 4.00 6.78
CA GLY A 375 -16.91 4.94 6.36
C GLY A 375 -16.17 4.49 5.09
N GLY A 376 -15.66 5.46 4.32
CA GLY A 376 -14.87 5.22 3.12
C GLY A 376 -13.50 4.65 3.43
N ARG A 377 -12.88 3.97 2.46
CA ARG A 377 -11.54 3.39 2.65
C ARG A 377 -10.46 4.46 2.55
N GLY A 378 -9.40 4.38 3.35
CA GLY A 378 -8.27 5.31 3.24
C GLY A 378 -7.53 5.20 1.91
N GLY A 379 -6.85 6.27 1.46
CA GLY A 379 -5.92 6.25 0.33
C GLY A 379 -4.55 5.68 0.71
N GLU A 380 -3.85 5.08 -0.25
CA GLU A 380 -2.47 4.60 -0.07
C GLU A 380 -1.45 5.75 -0.16
N ASN A 381 -0.29 5.60 0.49
CA ASN A 381 0.80 6.56 0.33
C ASN A 381 1.41 6.45 -1.08
N GLY A 382 1.87 7.59 -1.62
CA GLY A 382 2.58 7.65 -2.89
C GLY A 382 3.97 7.02 -2.81
N HIS A 383 4.39 6.36 -3.88
CA HIS A 383 5.73 5.77 -3.96
C HIS A 383 6.80 6.86 -3.99
N PRO A 384 7.89 6.70 -3.20
CA PRO A 384 9.04 7.56 -3.33
C PRO A 384 9.77 7.28 -4.64
N THR A 385 10.58 8.24 -5.07
CA THR A 385 11.63 8.02 -6.07
C THR A 385 12.97 7.98 -5.35
N ILE A 386 13.74 6.91 -5.55
CA ILE A 386 14.98 6.67 -4.84
C ILE A 386 16.10 6.37 -5.83
N GLY A 387 17.18 7.15 -5.78
CA GLY A 387 18.38 6.88 -6.58
C GLY A 387 19.01 5.54 -6.23
N ILE A 388 19.45 5.41 -4.97
CA ILE A 388 20.14 4.23 -4.46
C ILE A 388 19.46 3.76 -3.17
N VAL A 389 19.21 2.47 -3.06
CA VAL A 389 18.77 1.79 -1.84
C VAL A 389 19.89 0.91 -1.30
N ALA A 390 20.22 1.06 -0.02
CA ALA A 390 21.20 0.25 0.69
C ALA A 390 20.56 -0.50 1.87
N LEU A 391 20.43 -1.81 1.74
CA LEU A 391 19.91 -2.72 2.76
C LEU A 391 21.09 -3.38 3.45
N HIS A 392 21.32 -3.12 4.74
CA HIS A 392 22.41 -3.71 5.52
C HIS A 392 23.72 -3.97 4.75
N ALA A 393 24.16 -2.95 4.01
CA ALA A 393 25.23 -3.04 3.04
C ALA A 393 26.18 -1.86 3.20
N LYS A 394 27.46 -2.10 2.93
CA LYS A 394 28.46 -1.03 2.90
C LYS A 394 28.49 -0.41 1.51
N VAL A 395 28.12 0.86 1.43
CA VAL A 395 28.04 1.61 0.17
C VAL A 395 28.93 2.84 0.24
N THR A 396 29.86 2.93 -0.70
CA THR A 396 30.66 4.15 -0.92
C THR A 396 30.25 4.76 -2.26
N VAL A 397 29.86 6.04 -2.25
CA VAL A 397 29.47 6.77 -3.47
C VAL A 397 30.42 7.95 -3.66
N ARG A 398 31.14 7.99 -4.79
CA ARG A 398 32.05 9.08 -5.14
C ARG A 398 31.80 9.69 -6.51
N ASP A 399 31.95 11.01 -6.61
CA ASP A 399 31.91 11.79 -7.85
C ASP A 399 30.70 11.45 -8.75
N THR A 400 29.58 11.11 -8.13
CA THR A 400 28.40 10.55 -8.81
C THR A 400 27.28 11.59 -8.82
N HIS A 401 26.55 11.65 -9.93
CA HIS A 401 25.38 12.51 -10.06
C HIS A 401 24.10 11.68 -9.90
N ILE A 402 23.25 12.03 -8.94
CA ILE A 402 22.01 11.30 -8.65
C ILE A 402 20.82 12.17 -9.03
N ILE A 403 20.01 11.67 -9.96
CA ILE A 403 18.81 12.32 -10.48
C ILE A 403 17.58 11.49 -10.10
N THR A 404 16.62 12.11 -9.43
CA THR A 404 15.27 11.53 -9.29
C THR A 404 14.26 12.40 -10.03
N LEU A 405 13.28 11.80 -10.68
CA LEU A 405 12.11 12.53 -11.16
C LEU A 405 11.09 12.73 -10.01
N ASP A 406 9.89 13.17 -10.36
CA ASP A 406 8.83 13.49 -9.42
C ASP A 406 8.40 12.25 -8.64
N ALA A 407 8.26 12.37 -7.33
CA ALA A 407 7.70 11.31 -6.51
C ALA A 407 6.18 11.22 -6.63
N GLY A 408 5.63 10.06 -6.32
CA GLY A 408 4.23 9.76 -6.56
C GLY A 408 3.29 10.50 -5.60
N PRO A 409 2.14 11.02 -6.05
CA PRO A 409 1.15 11.61 -5.14
C PRO A 409 0.53 10.55 -4.22
N GLY A 410 0.05 10.96 -3.05
CA GLY A 410 -0.79 10.12 -2.20
C GLY A 410 -2.16 9.90 -2.81
N GLY A 411 -2.78 8.74 -2.55
CA GLY A 411 -4.12 8.43 -3.00
C GLY A 411 -5.19 9.21 -2.24
N ASP A 412 -6.29 9.51 -2.92
CA ASP A 412 -7.42 10.20 -2.31
C ASP A 412 -8.16 9.29 -1.31
N GLY A 413 -8.82 9.92 -0.32
CA GLY A 413 -9.74 9.25 0.57
C GLY A 413 -10.97 8.74 -0.15
N GLY A 414 -11.35 7.48 0.07
CA GLY A 414 -12.52 6.87 -0.55
C GLY A 414 -13.83 7.51 -0.05
N PRO A 415 -14.86 7.61 -0.91
CA PRO A 415 -16.17 8.10 -0.50
C PRO A 415 -16.86 7.12 0.47
N PRO A 416 -17.63 7.63 1.44
CA PRO A 416 -18.40 6.82 2.36
C PRO A 416 -19.66 6.22 1.75
N GLU A 417 -20.30 5.32 2.50
CA GLU A 417 -21.68 4.87 2.28
C GLU A 417 -22.68 5.89 2.85
N ASP A 418 -23.79 6.10 2.14
CA ASP A 418 -24.87 6.96 2.62
C ASP A 418 -25.64 6.29 3.77
N GLY A 419 -26.23 7.09 4.64
CA GLY A 419 -27.13 6.58 5.67
C GLY A 419 -28.44 6.04 5.09
N GLY A 420 -29.05 5.07 5.76
CA GLY A 420 -30.37 4.55 5.42
C GLY A 420 -31.46 5.58 5.73
N GLU A 421 -32.57 5.52 5.01
CA GLU A 421 -33.73 6.36 5.27
C GLU A 421 -34.44 5.95 6.58
N GLY A 422 -35.05 6.92 7.25
CA GLY A 422 -35.92 6.65 8.39
C GLY A 422 -37.27 6.05 7.97
N GLY A 423 -37.76 5.07 8.74
CA GLY A 423 -39.06 4.45 8.53
C GLY A 423 -40.21 5.44 8.79
N ARG A 424 -41.31 5.27 8.07
CA ARG A 424 -42.50 6.11 8.19
C ARG A 424 -43.29 5.76 9.45
N GLY A 425 -43.88 6.75 10.11
CA GLY A 425 -44.83 6.50 11.20
C GLY A 425 -46.14 5.91 10.68
N ALA A 426 -46.81 5.10 11.51
CA ALA A 426 -48.07 4.46 11.13
C ALA A 426 -49.31 5.21 11.65
N PRO A 427 -50.46 5.07 10.98
CA PRO A 427 -51.74 5.51 11.54
C PRO A 427 -52.12 4.74 12.79
N GLY A 428 -52.86 5.39 13.69
CA GLY A 428 -53.53 4.71 14.78
C GLY A 428 -54.85 4.06 14.34
N GLY A 429 -55.44 3.26 15.22
CA GLY A 429 -56.66 2.51 14.96
C GLY A 429 -57.84 3.38 14.51
N SER A 430 -58.72 2.82 13.67
CA SER A 430 -59.93 3.53 13.26
C SER A 430 -61.05 3.38 14.30
N PHE A 431 -61.96 4.34 14.25
CA PHE A 431 -63.31 4.21 14.81
C PHE A 431 -64.20 3.41 13.85
N GLY A 432 -65.29 2.82 14.35
CA GLY A 432 -65.98 1.67 13.74
C GLY A 432 -66.33 1.73 12.25
N ASP A 433 -66.61 2.91 11.67
CA ASP A 433 -66.93 3.10 10.25
C ASP A 433 -65.74 3.53 9.36
N GLY A 434 -64.54 3.65 9.94
CA GLY A 434 -63.33 4.07 9.24
C GLY A 434 -63.23 5.58 8.97
N SER A 435 -64.20 6.38 9.42
CA SER A 435 -64.27 7.83 9.14
C SER A 435 -63.29 8.65 9.97
N MET A 436 -62.83 8.12 11.11
CA MET A 436 -61.89 8.77 12.02
C MET A 436 -60.81 7.78 12.45
N TRP A 437 -59.56 8.25 12.53
CA TRP A 437 -58.38 7.46 12.87
C TRP A 437 -57.73 8.03 14.12
N SER A 438 -57.10 7.16 14.91
CA SER A 438 -56.28 7.59 16.03
C SER A 438 -54.98 8.24 15.59
N CYS A 439 -54.31 8.86 16.55
CA CYS A 439 -53.14 9.66 16.28
C CYS A 439 -52.07 8.85 15.55
N HIS A 440 -51.42 9.50 14.59
CA HIS A 440 -50.34 8.92 13.79
C HIS A 440 -49.03 8.97 14.56
N GLY A 441 -48.27 7.88 14.53
CA GLY A 441 -46.87 7.90 14.92
C GLY A 441 -46.04 8.74 13.97
N ALA A 442 -44.85 9.13 14.41
CA ALA A 442 -43.93 9.96 13.64
C ALA A 442 -42.91 9.12 12.84
N ASN A 443 -42.28 9.76 11.86
CA ASN A 443 -41.19 9.14 11.10
C ASN A 443 -39.91 9.04 11.96
N GLY A 444 -39.13 7.99 11.71
CA GLY A 444 -37.74 7.93 12.17
C GLY A 444 -36.86 8.92 11.42
N GLY A 445 -35.73 9.27 12.03
CA GLY A 445 -34.68 10.03 11.37
C GLY A 445 -33.84 9.16 10.44
N ASN A 446 -33.19 9.79 9.47
CA ASN A 446 -32.24 9.13 8.58
C ASN A 446 -30.96 8.75 9.34
N GLY A 447 -30.28 7.70 8.90
CA GLY A 447 -28.93 7.41 9.36
C GLY A 447 -27.97 8.50 8.90
N GLY A 448 -26.92 8.77 9.69
CA GLY A 448 -25.84 9.64 9.25
C GLY A 448 -25.00 8.94 8.17
N PRO A 449 -24.46 9.68 7.18
CA PRO A 449 -23.52 9.11 6.22
C PRO A 449 -22.23 8.67 6.94
N GLY A 450 -21.49 7.74 6.35
CA GLY A 450 -20.13 7.45 6.81
C GLY A 450 -19.19 8.65 6.62
N GLY A 451 -18.04 8.62 7.28
CA GLY A 451 -16.96 9.57 7.00
C GLY A 451 -16.09 9.13 5.83
N TYR A 452 -15.50 10.07 5.10
CA TYR A 452 -14.55 9.74 4.03
C TYR A 452 -13.33 8.99 4.58
N GLY A 453 -12.69 8.18 3.75
CA GLY A 453 -11.36 7.65 4.09
C GLY A 453 -10.34 8.77 4.23
N GLY A 454 -9.29 8.56 5.03
CA GLY A 454 -8.19 9.52 5.11
C GLY A 454 -7.40 9.60 3.80
N PRO A 455 -6.80 10.76 3.48
CA PRO A 455 -5.93 10.90 2.32
C PRO A 455 -4.53 10.31 2.58
N GLY A 456 -3.93 9.70 1.56
CA GLY A 456 -2.57 9.16 1.62
C GLY A 456 -1.50 10.26 1.61
N ARG A 457 -0.31 9.95 2.15
CA ARG A 457 0.87 10.83 2.10
C ARG A 457 1.51 10.82 0.71
N GLY A 458 2.06 11.94 0.26
CA GLY A 458 2.90 11.99 -0.94
C GLY A 458 4.26 11.28 -0.78
N GLY A 459 4.78 10.71 -1.85
CA GLY A 459 6.07 10.05 -1.88
C GLY A 459 7.25 11.01 -1.77
N ASP A 460 8.36 10.54 -1.18
CA ASP A 460 9.60 11.31 -1.04
C ASP A 460 10.48 11.22 -2.30
N SER A 461 11.23 12.27 -2.58
CA SER A 461 12.33 12.24 -3.56
C SER A 461 13.67 12.12 -2.82
N ILE A 462 14.31 10.96 -2.95
CA ILE A 462 15.43 10.54 -2.10
C ILE A 462 16.65 10.24 -2.99
N GLY A 463 17.80 10.84 -2.68
CA GLY A 463 19.06 10.46 -3.33
C GLY A 463 19.48 9.05 -2.94
N ILE A 464 19.74 8.84 -1.65
CA ILE A 464 20.18 7.56 -1.08
C ILE A 464 19.32 7.17 0.13
N ALA A 465 18.63 6.05 0.05
CA ALA A 465 17.91 5.46 1.16
C ALA A 465 18.74 4.32 1.78
N TYR A 466 18.85 4.27 3.10
CA TYR A 466 19.68 3.29 3.79
C TYR A 466 19.10 2.85 5.14
N LEU A 467 19.50 1.67 5.62
CA LEU A 467 19.13 1.15 6.95
C LEU A 467 20.21 1.45 8.01
N ASP A 468 21.48 1.26 7.65
CA ASP A 468 22.64 1.40 8.55
C ASP A 468 23.47 2.64 8.22
N GLU A 469 23.48 3.62 9.13
CA GLU A 469 24.12 4.92 8.92
C GLU A 469 25.66 4.83 8.86
N ASP A 470 26.26 3.93 9.63
CA ASP A 470 27.71 3.73 9.72
C ASP A 470 28.30 3.01 8.50
N GLN A 471 27.46 2.54 7.59
CA GLN A 471 27.84 1.79 6.39
C GLN A 471 27.78 2.62 5.10
N LEU A 472 27.50 3.93 5.20
CA LEU A 472 27.38 4.83 4.05
C LEU A 472 28.49 5.88 4.02
N GLU A 473 29.29 5.89 2.95
CA GLU A 473 30.34 6.88 2.70
C GLU A 473 30.02 7.67 1.41
N ILE A 474 30.05 9.01 1.48
CA ILE A 474 29.65 9.88 0.36
C ILE A 474 30.72 10.95 0.14
N GLU A 475 31.20 11.11 -1.09
CA GLU A 475 32.21 12.11 -1.46
C GLU A 475 31.95 12.68 -2.86
N GLY A 476 31.91 14.01 -3.02
CA GLY A 476 31.75 14.60 -4.37
C GLY A 476 30.42 14.27 -5.09
N VAL A 477 29.39 13.83 -4.36
CA VAL A 477 28.08 13.49 -4.94
C VAL A 477 27.25 14.75 -5.14
N THR A 478 26.54 14.82 -6.27
CA THR A 478 25.62 15.92 -6.59
C THR A 478 24.22 15.38 -6.85
N TYR A 479 23.20 16.17 -6.54
CA TYR A 479 21.80 15.74 -6.58
C TYR A 479 20.94 16.68 -7.43
N GLU A 480 20.07 16.09 -8.26
CA GLU A 480 18.96 16.79 -8.92
C GLU A 480 17.65 16.05 -8.60
N PHE A 481 16.77 16.72 -7.86
CA PHE A 481 15.53 16.11 -7.39
C PHE A 481 14.29 16.72 -8.04
N GLY A 482 13.46 15.85 -8.62
CA GLY A 482 12.06 16.15 -8.95
C GLY A 482 11.27 16.59 -7.72
N PRO A 483 10.13 17.29 -7.89
CA PRO A 483 9.23 17.63 -6.80
C PRO A 483 8.79 16.37 -6.01
N PRO A 484 8.65 16.49 -4.68
CA PRO A 484 8.06 15.41 -3.92
C PRO A 484 6.58 15.26 -4.29
N GLY A 485 6.03 14.09 -4.00
CA GLY A 485 4.62 13.79 -4.21
C GLY A 485 3.73 14.69 -3.38
N LYS A 486 2.60 15.11 -3.95
CA LYS A 486 1.55 15.79 -3.19
C LYS A 486 0.79 14.81 -2.33
N GLY A 487 0.36 15.23 -1.14
CA GLY A 487 -0.61 14.46 -0.37
C GLY A 487 -1.92 14.28 -1.15
N GLY A 488 -2.60 13.16 -0.92
CA GLY A 488 -3.95 12.94 -1.45
C GLY A 488 -4.96 13.89 -0.81
N THR A 489 -6.20 13.84 -1.25
CA THR A 489 -7.29 14.68 -0.78
C THR A 489 -8.43 13.86 -0.20
N SER A 490 -9.12 14.43 0.78
CA SER A 490 -10.32 13.88 1.39
C SER A 490 -11.22 15.04 1.85
N TRP A 491 -12.41 14.69 2.34
CA TRP A 491 -13.46 15.65 2.64
C TRP A 491 -14.02 15.40 4.04
N GLU A 492 -14.02 16.43 4.88
CA GLU A 492 -14.85 16.44 6.08
C GLU A 492 -16.24 16.95 5.75
N LEU A 493 -17.22 16.09 6.03
CA LEU A 493 -18.62 16.46 5.90
C LEU A 493 -19.05 17.22 7.17
N PHE A 494 -19.52 18.46 6.99
CA PHE A 494 -20.30 19.26 7.96
C PHE A 494 -19.56 20.06 9.05
N GLU A 495 -18.24 19.94 9.22
CA GLU A 495 -17.44 20.95 9.94
C GLU A 495 -16.65 21.78 8.90
N GLU A 496 -17.12 23.00 8.62
CA GLU A 496 -16.48 23.97 7.69
C GLU A 496 -15.98 23.44 6.32
N GLU A 497 -16.64 22.45 5.69
CA GLU A 497 -16.30 21.91 4.34
C GLU A 497 -14.78 21.91 4.07
N GLY A 498 -14.01 21.40 5.04
CA GLY A 498 -12.57 21.41 5.00
C GLY A 498 -12.05 20.30 4.12
N MET A 499 -11.43 20.64 3.00
CA MET A 499 -10.59 19.69 2.28
C MET A 499 -9.46 19.24 3.22
N VAL A 500 -9.42 17.95 3.54
CA VAL A 500 -8.33 17.35 4.32
C VAL A 500 -7.29 16.85 3.32
N THR A 501 -6.06 17.33 3.45
CA THR A 501 -4.96 16.91 2.57
C THR A 501 -3.96 16.06 3.31
N GLY A 502 -3.47 15.02 2.64
CA GLY A 502 -2.30 14.29 3.08
C GLY A 502 -1.09 15.20 3.20
N GLN A 503 -0.10 14.77 3.98
CA GLN A 503 1.19 15.45 3.98
C GLN A 503 1.88 15.26 2.62
N ASP A 504 2.51 16.30 2.11
CA ASP A 504 3.40 16.19 0.96
C ASP A 504 4.65 15.36 1.34
N GLY A 505 5.28 14.77 0.33
CA GLY A 505 6.60 14.20 0.49
C GLY A 505 7.68 15.26 0.71
N ASN A 506 8.88 14.81 0.98
CA ASN A 506 10.08 15.61 1.18
C ASN A 506 11.10 15.35 0.08
N LYS A 507 12.04 16.30 -0.09
CA LYS A 507 13.27 16.08 -0.87
C LYS A 507 14.44 15.94 0.10
N VAL A 508 15.20 14.87 0.00
CA VAL A 508 16.31 14.60 0.90
C VAL A 508 17.47 13.93 0.16
N GLU A 509 18.68 14.38 0.44
CA GLU A 509 19.90 13.78 -0.12
C GLU A 509 20.08 12.35 0.33
N THR A 510 19.90 12.14 1.64
CA THR A 510 19.93 10.82 2.25
C THR A 510 18.78 10.66 3.24
N LEU A 511 18.24 9.44 3.35
CA LEU A 511 17.18 9.13 4.30
C LEU A 511 17.41 7.76 4.93
N ARG A 512 17.46 7.75 6.26
CA ARG A 512 17.48 6.51 7.02
C ARG A 512 16.07 5.96 7.18
N PHE A 513 15.87 4.71 6.82
CA PHE A 513 14.61 3.98 7.05
C PHE A 513 14.68 3.18 8.35
N PRO A 514 13.57 3.10 9.10
CA PRO A 514 13.47 2.21 10.24
C PRO A 514 13.35 0.74 9.78
N GLU A 515 13.82 -0.18 10.62
CA GLU A 515 13.64 -1.64 10.43
C GLU A 515 12.16 -2.09 10.48
#